data_AF-A0A814QXQ3-F1
#
_entry.id   AF-A0A814QXQ3-F1
#
_cell.length_a   1.000
_cell.length_b   1.000
_cell.length_c   1.000
_cell.angle_alpha   90.00
_cell.angle_beta   90.00
_cell.angle_gamma   90.00
#
_symmetry.space_group_name_H-M   'P 1'
#
loop_
_entity.id
_entity.type
_entity.pdbx_description
1 polymer ?
#
loop_
_entity_poly.entity_id
_entity_poly.type
_entity_poly.pdbx_seq_one_letter_code
_entity_poly.pdbx_strand_id
1 'polypeptide(L)'
;GFNLQSQKAPNVMLFLLKMTEKRDLLIKKLISALTTLKNAHSNFVKFYVQDVLVAAFQTGIAKIDFKDDERRIIGSLIKDVIKKIDEFIFEVGYSFEHNEASNCMVFRSGLQFMFDNFKSFPVSQSETLEDTFKYFNNTESIETLDEALHKWKENTDSLAFDDIIFDKEDITRPNDVPSSHIWWC
;
A
#
# COMPACT_ATOMS: atom_id res chain seq x y z
N GLY A 1 -14.44 -9.77 36.78
CA GLY A 1 -13.62 -10.26 35.67
C GLY A 1 -14.08 -9.58 34.41
N PHE A 2 -13.26 -8.69 33.86
CA PHE A 2 -13.55 -8.05 32.58
C PHE A 2 -13.18 -9.00 31.46
N ASN A 3 -14.19 -9.45 30.71
CA ASN A 3 -14.01 -10.27 29.52
C ASN A 3 -13.81 -9.32 28.34
N LEU A 4 -12.55 -8.99 28.06
CA LEU A 4 -12.15 -8.36 26.80
C LEU A 4 -12.14 -9.46 25.74
N GLN A 5 -13.29 -9.69 25.10
CA GLN A 5 -13.26 -10.32 23.77
C GLN A 5 -12.46 -9.38 22.88
N SER A 6 -11.21 -9.76 22.58
CA SER A 6 -10.45 -9.11 21.52
C SER A 6 -11.24 -9.29 20.23
N GLN A 7 -11.82 -8.20 19.75
CA GLN A 7 -12.26 -8.12 18.37
C GLN A 7 -10.98 -8.28 17.54
N LYS A 8 -10.68 -9.51 17.09
CA LYS A 8 -9.68 -9.73 16.05
C LYS A 8 -10.07 -8.83 14.90
N ALA A 9 -9.20 -7.88 14.56
CA ALA A 9 -9.34 -7.10 13.34
C ALA A 9 -9.55 -8.09 12.18
N PRO A 10 -10.54 -7.86 11.30
CA PRO A 10 -10.77 -8.77 10.20
C PRO A 10 -9.50 -8.91 9.36
N ASN A 11 -9.10 -10.17 9.14
CA ASN A 11 -7.90 -10.54 8.41
C ASN A 11 -7.95 -9.96 6.98
N VAL A 12 -7.18 -8.89 6.76
CA VAL A 12 -7.14 -8.12 5.51
C VAL A 12 -6.73 -9.04 4.35
N MET A 13 -5.85 -10.02 4.58
CA MET A 13 -5.44 -11.02 3.57
C MET A 13 -6.61 -11.91 3.12
N LEU A 14 -7.43 -12.40 4.06
CA LEU A 14 -8.58 -13.24 3.73
C LEU A 14 -9.67 -12.48 2.97
N PHE A 15 -9.73 -11.16 3.11
CA PHE A 15 -10.61 -10.28 2.33
C PHE A 15 -10.05 -9.98 0.93
N LEU A 16 -8.73 -9.86 0.80
CA LEU A 16 -8.05 -9.59 -0.48
C LEU A 16 -8.05 -10.80 -1.43
N LEU A 17 -8.04 -12.03 -0.91
CA LEU A 17 -7.94 -13.28 -1.69
C LEU A 17 -9.24 -13.72 -2.41
N LYS A 18 -10.37 -13.00 -2.28
CA LYS A 18 -11.67 -13.39 -2.90
C LYS A 18 -12.08 -12.59 -4.15
N MET A 19 -11.24 -11.72 -4.68
CA MET A 19 -11.73 -10.66 -5.57
C MET A 19 -11.43 -10.88 -7.06
N THR A 20 -12.36 -11.50 -7.79
CA THR A 20 -12.74 -10.97 -9.12
C THR A 20 -13.66 -9.76 -8.91
N GLU A 21 -13.12 -8.66 -8.38
CA GLU A 21 -13.84 -7.41 -8.41
C GLU A 21 -13.85 -6.87 -9.84
N LYS A 22 -15.03 -6.43 -10.29
CA LYS A 22 -15.19 -5.87 -11.64
C LYS A 22 -14.26 -4.66 -11.77
N ARG A 23 -13.48 -4.59 -12.86
CA ARG A 23 -12.58 -3.48 -13.25
C ARG A 23 -13.06 -2.10 -12.77
N ASP A 24 -14.30 -1.73 -13.12
CA ASP A 24 -14.84 -0.41 -12.84
C ASP A 24 -15.02 -0.14 -11.33
N LEU A 25 -15.24 -1.17 -10.52
CA LEU A 25 -15.31 -1.04 -9.06
C LEU A 25 -13.93 -0.70 -8.48
N LEU A 26 -12.88 -1.38 -8.93
CA LEU A 26 -11.51 -1.14 -8.46
C LEU A 26 -11.04 0.28 -8.83
N ILE A 27 -11.34 0.72 -10.06
CA ILE A 27 -11.03 2.09 -10.51
C ILE A 27 -11.80 3.11 -9.67
N LYS A 28 -13.09 2.89 -9.43
CA LYS A 28 -13.91 3.77 -8.57
C LYS A 28 -13.36 3.83 -7.15
N LYS A 29 -12.95 2.70 -6.56
CA LYS A 29 -12.33 2.66 -5.23
C LYS A 29 -11.05 3.48 -5.19
N LEU A 30 -10.15 3.30 -6.16
CA LEU A 30 -8.89 4.05 -6.23
C LEU A 30 -9.15 5.57 -6.35
N ILE A 31 -10.00 5.98 -7.29
CA ILE A 31 -10.35 7.39 -7.47
C ILE A 31 -11.01 7.97 -6.22
N SER A 32 -11.91 7.22 -5.58
CA SER A 32 -12.57 7.63 -4.35
C SER A 32 -11.59 7.80 -3.20
N ALA A 33 -10.69 6.84 -2.98
CA ALA A 33 -9.67 6.90 -1.93
C ALA A 33 -8.75 8.12 -2.13
N LEU A 34 -8.27 8.33 -3.35
CA LEU A 34 -7.42 9.48 -3.70
C LEU A 34 -8.16 10.81 -3.50
N THR A 35 -9.43 10.89 -3.89
CA THR A 35 -10.26 12.09 -3.71
C THR A 35 -10.49 12.39 -2.23
N THR A 36 -10.77 11.37 -1.42
CA THR A 36 -10.93 11.52 0.02
C THR A 36 -9.63 12.00 0.66
N LEU A 37 -8.49 11.39 0.32
CA LEU A 37 -7.19 11.78 0.84
C LEU A 37 -6.81 13.22 0.45
N LYS A 38 -7.10 13.64 -0.78
CA LYS A 38 -6.88 15.02 -1.24
C LYS A 38 -7.59 16.02 -0.33
N ASN A 39 -8.86 15.78 -0.04
CA ASN A 39 -9.70 16.67 0.77
C ASN A 39 -9.54 16.47 2.28
N ALA A 40 -8.70 15.54 2.73
CA ALA A 40 -8.48 15.29 4.14
C ALA A 40 -7.62 16.39 4.79
N HIS A 41 -8.16 17.00 5.85
CA HIS A 41 -7.50 17.99 6.70
C HIS A 41 -7.50 17.59 8.19
N SER A 42 -7.72 16.30 8.48
CA SER A 42 -7.96 15.79 9.84
C SER A 42 -6.86 14.85 10.32
N ASN A 43 -6.87 14.51 11.62
CA ASN A 43 -5.99 13.50 12.21
C ASN A 43 -6.18 12.08 11.64
N PHE A 44 -7.17 11.88 10.75
CA PHE A 44 -7.45 10.60 10.10
C PHE A 44 -6.75 10.42 8.75
N VAL A 45 -5.85 11.35 8.34
CA VAL A 45 -5.11 11.27 7.07
C VAL A 45 -4.47 9.89 6.85
N LYS A 46 -3.91 9.28 7.90
CA LYS A 46 -3.29 7.95 7.82
C LYS A 46 -4.23 6.86 7.29
N PHE A 47 -5.49 6.84 7.72
CA PHE A 47 -6.45 5.84 7.26
C PHE A 47 -6.76 6.01 5.77
N TYR A 48 -6.85 7.26 5.30
CA TYR A 48 -7.08 7.54 3.88
C TYR A 48 -5.86 7.22 3.01
N VAL A 49 -4.63 7.36 3.54
CA VAL A 49 -3.43 6.88 2.85
C VAL A 49 -3.45 5.36 2.73
N GLN A 50 -3.81 4.64 3.80
CA GLN A 50 -3.95 3.18 3.77
C GLN A 50 -4.94 2.74 2.69
N ASP A 51 -6.11 3.38 2.61
CA ASP A 51 -7.11 3.10 1.58
C ASP A 51 -6.56 3.27 0.15
N VAL A 52 -5.78 4.33 -0.08
CA VAL A 52 -5.12 4.57 -1.38
C VAL A 52 -4.14 3.46 -1.71
N LEU A 53 -3.26 3.09 -0.77
CA LEU A 53 -2.24 2.06 -0.99
C LEU A 53 -2.86 0.67 -1.19
N VAL A 54 -3.92 0.34 -0.45
CA VAL A 54 -4.67 -0.91 -0.63
C VAL A 54 -5.38 -0.93 -1.98
N ALA A 55 -6.01 0.18 -2.41
CA ALA A 55 -6.65 0.26 -3.72
C ALA A 55 -5.62 0.16 -4.87
N ALA A 56 -4.45 0.79 -4.72
CA ALA A 56 -3.34 0.66 -5.66
C ALA A 56 -2.83 -0.79 -5.73
N PHE A 57 -2.72 -1.47 -4.59
CA PHE A 57 -2.37 -2.88 -4.54
C PHE A 57 -3.39 -3.74 -5.29
N GLN A 58 -4.69 -3.57 -5.00
CA GLN A 58 -5.76 -4.32 -5.64
C GLN A 58 -5.84 -4.11 -7.15
N THR A 59 -5.63 -2.87 -7.62
CA THR A 59 -5.59 -2.58 -9.05
C THR A 59 -4.34 -3.16 -9.73
N GLY A 60 -3.20 -3.17 -9.03
CA GLY A 60 -1.96 -3.78 -9.49
C GLY A 60 -2.06 -5.29 -9.68
N ILE A 61 -2.53 -6.02 -8.65
CA ILE A 61 -2.72 -7.48 -8.74
C ILE A 61 -3.75 -7.85 -9.83
N ALA A 62 -4.79 -7.03 -10.00
CA ALA A 62 -5.81 -7.24 -11.04
C ALA A 62 -5.34 -6.84 -12.45
N LYS A 63 -4.12 -6.27 -12.58
CA LYS A 63 -3.51 -5.84 -13.85
C LYS A 63 -4.46 -4.96 -14.68
N ILE A 64 -5.07 -3.98 -14.01
CA ILE A 64 -6.07 -3.11 -14.63
C ILE A 64 -5.46 -2.29 -15.77
N ASP A 65 -6.06 -2.39 -16.95
CA ASP A 65 -5.80 -1.46 -18.05
C ASP A 65 -6.72 -0.24 -17.93
N PHE A 66 -6.11 0.91 -17.65
CA PHE A 66 -6.79 2.19 -17.45
C PHE A 66 -6.98 2.90 -18.79
N LYS A 67 -8.13 3.54 -18.98
CA LYS A 67 -8.43 4.40 -20.12
C LYS A 67 -7.82 5.79 -19.92
N ASP A 68 -7.66 6.55 -21.01
CA ASP A 68 -6.99 7.85 -21.00
C ASP A 68 -7.63 8.90 -20.07
N ASP A 69 -8.96 8.87 -19.92
CA ASP A 69 -9.71 9.70 -18.98
C ASP A 69 -9.43 9.29 -17.53
N GLU A 70 -9.45 7.99 -17.22
CA GLU A 70 -9.11 7.45 -15.90
C GLU A 70 -7.65 7.77 -15.52
N ARG A 71 -6.70 7.58 -16.46
CA ARG A 71 -5.29 7.92 -16.27
C ARG A 71 -5.09 9.39 -15.95
N ARG A 72 -5.80 10.30 -16.63
CA ARG A 72 -5.78 11.75 -16.36
C ARG A 72 -6.30 12.09 -14.96
N ILE A 73 -7.43 11.50 -14.57
CA ILE A 73 -8.01 11.73 -13.23
C ILE A 73 -7.06 11.25 -12.14
N ILE A 74 -6.58 10.01 -12.26
CA ILE A 74 -5.69 9.37 -11.28
C ILE A 74 -4.36 10.11 -11.21
N GLY A 75 -3.76 10.45 -12.36
CA GLY A 75 -2.52 11.21 -12.45
C GLY A 75 -2.58 12.54 -11.70
N SER A 76 -3.61 13.34 -11.97
CA SER A 76 -3.83 14.60 -11.26
C SER A 76 -4.01 14.40 -9.76
N LEU A 77 -4.81 13.41 -9.34
CA LEU A 77 -5.07 13.17 -7.92
C LEU A 77 -3.83 12.70 -7.16
N ILE A 78 -3.01 11.83 -7.76
CA ILE A 78 -1.77 11.35 -7.13
C ILE A 78 -0.81 12.51 -6.89
N LYS A 79 -0.62 13.42 -7.86
CA LYS A 79 0.22 14.62 -7.66
C LYS A 79 -0.21 15.43 -6.44
N ASP A 80 -1.52 15.55 -6.21
CA ASP A 80 -2.04 16.34 -5.09
C ASP A 80 -1.82 15.68 -3.72
N VAL A 81 -1.63 14.35 -3.65
CA VAL A 81 -1.59 13.60 -2.40
C VAL A 81 -0.25 12.91 -2.10
N ILE A 82 0.67 12.87 -3.06
CA ILE A 82 1.91 12.09 -2.97
C ILE A 82 2.75 12.41 -1.73
N LYS A 83 2.77 13.68 -1.29
CA LYS A 83 3.46 14.10 -0.06
C LYS A 83 2.84 13.49 1.21
N LYS A 84 1.51 13.35 1.27
CA LYS A 84 0.82 12.71 2.40
C LYS A 84 1.13 11.21 2.44
N ILE A 85 1.27 10.59 1.26
CA ILE A 85 1.70 9.19 1.14
C ILE A 85 3.13 9.03 1.66
N ASP A 86 4.04 9.92 1.27
CA ASP A 86 5.44 9.91 1.69
C ASP A 86 5.58 10.00 3.22
N GLU A 87 4.92 11.01 3.82
CA GLU A 87 4.91 11.22 5.28
C GLU A 87 4.40 9.98 6.04
N PHE A 88 3.35 9.33 5.53
CA PHE A 88 2.82 8.10 6.12
C PHE A 88 3.79 6.91 5.99
N ILE A 89 4.44 6.74 4.83
CA ILE A 89 5.41 5.65 4.62
C ILE A 89 6.60 5.80 5.58
N PHE A 90 7.08 7.04 5.77
CA PHE A 90 8.11 7.33 6.77
C PHE A 90 7.63 6.99 8.20
N GLU A 91 6.42 7.44 8.58
CA GLU A 91 5.85 7.17 9.92
C GLU A 91 5.73 5.67 10.21
N VAL A 92 5.24 4.89 9.25
CA VAL A 92 5.07 3.44 9.36
C VAL A 92 6.41 2.72 9.43
N GLY A 93 7.39 3.13 8.63
CA GLY A 93 8.74 2.56 8.71
C GLY A 93 9.42 2.87 10.05
N TYR A 94 9.28 4.11 10.54
CA TYR A 94 9.90 4.56 11.78
C TYR A 94 9.24 3.94 13.03
N SER A 95 7.91 3.83 13.04
CA SER A 95 7.13 3.32 14.17
C SER A 95 6.65 1.88 13.92
N PHE A 96 7.42 1.10 13.19
CA PHE A 96 7.03 -0.23 12.74
C PHE A 96 6.71 -1.16 13.91
N GLU A 97 5.52 -1.76 13.90
CA GLU A 97 5.10 -2.78 14.85
C GLU A 97 5.00 -4.16 14.17
N HIS A 98 5.50 -5.20 14.84
CA HIS A 98 5.58 -6.56 14.27
C HIS A 98 4.22 -7.14 13.87
N ASN A 99 3.15 -6.78 14.57
CA ASN A 99 1.77 -7.19 14.28
C ASN A 99 1.17 -6.49 13.04
N GLU A 100 1.84 -5.49 12.47
CA GLU A 100 1.40 -4.76 11.28
C GLU A 100 2.22 -5.12 10.02
N ALA A 101 3.15 -6.08 10.11
CA ALA A 101 4.05 -6.45 9.01
C ALA A 101 3.29 -6.82 7.72
N SER A 102 2.20 -7.58 7.83
CA SER A 102 1.33 -7.95 6.68
C SER A 102 0.75 -6.73 5.97
N ASN A 103 0.24 -5.76 6.73
CA ASN A 103 -0.28 -4.51 6.18
C ASN A 103 0.85 -3.68 5.54
N CYS A 104 2.01 -3.61 6.19
CA CYS A 104 3.18 -2.89 5.66
C CYS A 104 3.64 -3.45 4.31
N MET A 105 3.65 -4.78 4.13
CA MET A 105 3.96 -5.40 2.84
C MET A 105 2.92 -5.09 1.75
N VAL A 106 1.64 -5.01 2.12
CA VAL A 106 0.56 -4.57 1.21
C VAL A 106 0.76 -3.11 0.83
N PHE A 107 1.05 -2.23 1.79
CA PHE A 107 1.29 -0.81 1.56
C PHE A 107 2.49 -0.58 0.64
N ARG A 108 3.61 -1.25 0.93
CA ARG A 108 4.82 -1.19 0.11
C ARG A 108 4.59 -1.71 -1.31
N SER A 109 3.75 -2.74 -1.47
CA SER A 109 3.34 -3.25 -2.78
C SER A 109 2.41 -2.32 -3.53
N GLY A 110 1.45 -1.72 -2.85
CA GLY A 110 0.59 -0.69 -3.43
C GLY A 110 1.40 0.47 -3.97
N LEU A 111 2.37 0.95 -3.19
CA LEU A 111 3.30 1.99 -3.60
C LEU A 111 4.14 1.57 -4.81
N GLN A 112 4.71 0.36 -4.80
CA GLN A 112 5.47 -0.16 -5.93
C GLN A 112 4.62 -0.24 -7.21
N PHE A 113 3.38 -0.72 -7.11
CA PHE A 113 2.47 -0.75 -8.25
C PHE A 113 2.16 0.65 -8.78
N MET A 114 2.09 1.68 -7.92
CA MET A 114 1.95 3.06 -8.39
C MET A 114 3.16 3.48 -9.22
N PHE A 115 4.38 3.21 -8.76
CA PHE A 115 5.60 3.58 -9.49
C PHE A 115 5.73 2.82 -10.82
N ASP A 116 5.40 1.54 -10.84
CA ASP A 116 5.59 0.72 -12.03
C ASP A 116 4.49 0.95 -13.06
N ASN A 117 3.23 1.02 -12.62
CA ASN A 117 2.08 1.02 -13.52
C ASN A 117 1.55 2.43 -13.81
N PHE A 118 1.72 3.39 -12.89
CA PHE A 118 1.09 4.72 -13.03
C PHE A 118 2.06 5.81 -13.47
N LYS A 119 3.38 5.55 -13.54
CA LYS A 119 4.39 6.56 -13.90
C LYS A 119 4.10 7.33 -15.18
N SER A 120 3.51 6.68 -16.19
CA SER A 120 3.18 7.32 -17.47
C SER A 120 1.86 8.09 -17.46
N PHE A 121 1.15 8.14 -16.32
CA PHE A 121 -0.13 8.82 -16.25
C PHE A 121 0.09 10.32 -16.35
N PRO A 122 -0.70 11.02 -17.18
CA PRO A 122 -0.54 12.46 -17.38
C PRO A 122 -1.02 13.22 -16.14
N VAL A 123 -0.26 14.24 -15.79
CA VAL A 123 -0.51 15.12 -14.64
C VAL A 123 -0.82 16.53 -15.11
N SER A 124 -0.17 16.95 -16.19
CA SER A 124 -0.49 18.15 -16.96
C SER A 124 -0.33 17.83 -18.46
N GLN A 125 -0.39 18.84 -19.33
CA GLN A 125 -0.19 18.65 -20.77
C GLN A 125 1.22 18.16 -21.13
N SER A 126 2.22 18.38 -20.27
CA SER A 126 3.63 18.09 -20.56
C SER A 126 4.34 17.28 -19.47
N GLU A 127 3.63 16.88 -18.41
CA GLU A 127 4.20 16.25 -17.23
C GLU A 127 3.46 14.94 -16.94
N THR A 128 4.23 13.92 -16.51
CA THR A 128 3.69 12.63 -16.08
C THR A 128 4.01 12.38 -14.61
N LEU A 129 3.41 11.34 -14.03
CA LEU A 129 3.70 10.96 -12.65
C LEU A 129 5.16 10.52 -12.44
N GLU A 130 5.88 10.12 -13.48
CA GLU A 130 7.32 9.83 -13.38
C GLU A 130 8.10 11.00 -12.78
N ASP A 131 7.79 12.23 -13.18
CA ASP A 131 8.44 13.42 -12.65
C ASP A 131 8.04 13.69 -11.20
N THR A 132 6.78 13.42 -10.86
CA THR A 132 6.28 13.50 -9.48
C THR A 132 6.95 12.45 -8.57
N PHE A 133 7.16 11.23 -9.07
CA PHE A 133 7.77 10.14 -8.32
C PHE A 133 9.28 10.33 -8.13
N LYS A 134 9.98 11.06 -9.01
CA LYS A 134 11.39 11.43 -8.77
C LYS A 134 11.57 12.21 -7.46
N TYR A 135 10.61 13.06 -7.09
CA TYR A 135 10.65 13.75 -5.80
C TYR A 135 10.56 12.76 -4.64
N PHE A 136 9.61 11.81 -4.73
CA PHE A 136 9.40 10.77 -3.72
C PHE A 136 10.62 9.85 -3.58
N ASN A 137 11.30 9.52 -4.68
CA ASN A 137 12.51 8.69 -4.64
C ASN A 137 13.71 9.37 -3.96
N ASN A 138 13.66 10.69 -3.73
CA ASN A 138 14.72 11.42 -3.03
C ASN A 138 14.45 11.50 -1.51
N THR A 139 13.44 10.80 -1.00
CA THR A 139 13.14 10.73 0.44
C THR A 139 13.64 9.41 1.02
N GLU A 140 14.01 9.43 2.30
CA GLU A 140 14.43 8.24 3.05
C GLU A 140 13.25 7.33 3.44
N SER A 141 12.01 7.70 3.07
CA SER A 141 10.78 7.04 3.50
C SER A 141 10.71 5.58 3.06
N ILE A 142 11.05 5.29 1.80
CA ILE A 142 11.05 3.92 1.26
C ILE A 142 12.12 3.09 1.96
N GLU A 143 13.34 3.63 2.09
CA GLU A 143 14.46 2.95 2.73
C GLU A 143 14.13 2.61 4.18
N THR A 144 13.53 3.54 4.91
CA THR A 144 13.09 3.34 6.30
C THR A 144 12.10 2.17 6.41
N LEU A 145 11.11 2.10 5.53
CA LEU A 145 10.13 1.00 5.53
C LEU A 145 10.75 -0.33 5.10
N ASP A 146 11.60 -0.32 4.08
CA ASP A 146 12.28 -1.52 3.57
C ASP A 146 13.22 -2.11 4.63
N GLU A 147 13.96 -1.26 5.38
CA GLU A 147 14.76 -1.68 6.52
C GLU A 147 13.93 -2.30 7.64
N ALA A 148 12.79 -1.71 7.97
CA ALA A 148 11.91 -2.21 9.04
C ALA A 148 11.37 -3.60 8.70
N LEU A 149 10.91 -3.79 7.46
CA LEU A 149 10.45 -5.09 6.95
C LEU A 149 11.58 -6.12 6.93
N HIS A 150 12.80 -5.71 6.53
CA HIS A 150 13.96 -6.60 6.53
C HIS A 150 14.33 -7.07 7.95
N LYS A 151 14.46 -6.13 8.90
CA LYS A 151 14.76 -6.44 10.31
C LYS A 151 13.71 -7.33 10.93
N TRP A 152 12.43 -7.10 10.64
CA TRP A 152 11.35 -7.98 11.11
C TRP A 152 11.52 -9.42 10.60
N LYS A 153 11.86 -9.57 9.32
CA LYS A 153 12.06 -10.89 8.71
C LYS A 153 13.25 -11.63 9.32
N GLU A 154 14.41 -10.97 9.44
CA GLU A 154 15.61 -11.56 10.07
C GLU A 154 15.34 -12.05 11.51
N ASN A 155 14.54 -11.28 12.27
CA ASN A 155 14.14 -11.64 13.63
C ASN A 155 13.11 -12.78 13.66
N THR A 156 12.26 -12.90 12.64
CA THR A 156 11.27 -13.99 12.53
C THR A 156 11.93 -15.31 12.10
N ASP A 157 12.93 -15.25 11.23
CA ASP A 157 13.70 -16.42 10.78
C ASP A 157 14.68 -16.94 11.85
N SER A 158 15.14 -16.06 12.75
CA SER A 158 16.10 -16.41 13.81
C SER A 158 15.49 -16.87 15.14
N LEU A 159 14.19 -16.63 15.36
CA LEU A 159 13.52 -16.95 16.62
C LEU A 159 12.44 -18.02 16.40
N ALA A 160 12.59 -19.15 17.09
CA ALA A 160 11.53 -20.12 17.31
C ALA A 160 10.47 -19.50 18.23
N PHE A 161 9.68 -18.56 17.69
CA PHE A 161 8.55 -17.98 18.38
C PHE A 161 7.39 -18.97 18.39
N ASP A 162 7.41 -19.90 19.34
CA ASP A 162 6.26 -20.76 19.66
C ASP A 162 5.08 -19.95 20.25
N ASP A 163 5.29 -18.68 20.62
CA ASP A 163 4.29 -17.82 21.29
C ASP A 163 3.73 -16.68 20.43
N ILE A 164 4.20 -16.51 19.18
CA ILE A 164 3.60 -15.54 18.27
C ILE A 164 2.52 -16.25 17.45
N ILE A 165 1.27 -16.06 17.86
CA ILE A 165 0.07 -16.50 17.11
C ILE A 165 -0.11 -15.58 15.89
N PHE A 166 0.77 -15.69 14.90
CA PHE A 166 0.42 -15.37 13.52
C PHE A 166 0.32 -16.69 12.77
N ASP A 167 -0.80 -16.91 12.08
CA ASP A 167 -0.86 -17.99 11.10
C ASP A 167 0.25 -17.71 10.09
N LYS A 168 1.32 -18.52 10.08
CA LYS A 168 2.40 -18.43 9.07
C LYS A 168 1.86 -18.45 7.64
N GLU A 169 0.64 -18.95 7.45
CA GLU A 169 -0.11 -18.93 6.20
C GLU A 169 -0.47 -17.49 5.73
N ASP A 170 -0.61 -16.53 6.65
CA ASP A 170 -0.99 -15.12 6.39
C ASP A 170 0.19 -14.22 5.94
N ILE A 171 1.39 -14.77 5.75
CA ILE A 171 2.58 -13.98 5.35
C ILE A 171 3.26 -14.60 4.12
N THR A 172 2.46 -15.19 3.24
CA THR A 172 2.94 -15.68 1.95
C THR A 172 2.68 -14.65 0.87
N ARG A 173 3.62 -14.47 -0.06
CA ARG A 173 3.42 -13.62 -1.24
C ARG A 173 2.19 -14.12 -2.01
N PRO A 174 1.18 -13.27 -2.26
CA PRO A 174 0.08 -13.68 -3.13
C PRO A 174 0.58 -13.98 -4.54
N ASN A 175 0.01 -15.00 -5.20
CA ASN A 175 0.50 -15.49 -6.50
C ASN A 175 0.59 -14.39 -7.59
N ASP A 176 -0.32 -13.41 -7.55
CA ASP A 176 -0.38 -12.32 -8.51
C ASP A 176 0.58 -11.16 -8.21
N VAL A 177 1.25 -11.18 -7.05
CA VAL A 177 2.28 -10.20 -6.70
C VAL A 177 3.61 -10.60 -7.36
N PRO A 178 4.23 -9.71 -8.16
CA PRO A 178 5.51 -9.99 -8.84
C PRO A 178 6.64 -10.36 -7.86
N SER A 179 7.60 -11.16 -8.32
CA SER A 179 8.77 -11.54 -7.51
C SER A 179 9.74 -10.38 -7.27
N SER A 180 9.58 -9.28 -8.01
CA SER A 180 10.31 -8.02 -7.75
C SER A 180 9.88 -7.33 -6.46
N HIS A 181 8.72 -7.70 -5.88
CA HIS A 181 8.29 -7.20 -4.56
C HIS A 181 8.99 -8.03 -3.48
N ILE A 182 10.29 -7.81 -3.32
CA ILE A 182 11.20 -8.69 -2.56
C ILE A 182 10.89 -8.74 -1.06
N TRP A 183 10.14 -7.79 -0.51
CA TRP A 183 9.73 -7.79 0.91
C TRP A 183 8.72 -8.88 1.26
N TRP A 184 8.17 -9.60 0.28
CA TRP A 184 7.39 -10.81 0.51
C TRP A 184 8.21 -12.10 0.49
N CYS A 185 9.47 -12.03 0.04
CA CYS A 185 10.36 -13.18 -0.17
C CYS A 185 11.24 -13.39 1.05
#